data_AF-A0A9P1GWU1-F1
#
_entry.id   AF-A0A9P1GWU1-F1
#
_cell.length_a   1.000
_cell.length_b   1.000
_cell.length_c   1.000
_cell.angle_alpha   90.00
_cell.angle_beta   90.00
_cell.angle_gamma   90.00
#
_symmetry.space_group_name_H-M   'P 1'
#
loop_
_entity.id
_entity.type
_entity.pdbx_description
1 polymer ?
#
loop_
_entity_poly.entity_id
_entity_poly.type
_entity_poly.pdbx_seq_one_letter_code
_entity_poly.pdbx_strand_id
1 'polypeptide(L)'
;MIARVDLCVFHPISIGGVMKAAVQHEVPPDFFARSKTLVPQRALHFIKKNYPTETYVTALHYLLDCFFTPPHPNVSRPEELATTLARCPRDFTGSDKQYPAGNPLFSAEEVRAIMAGTETPEIKEALKAATNLAISKKAFGAPWLVVVDANGKEECFFGSDRFAFVYKFLGLPYHDVELLPLAARASFKRGGERWGNG
;
A
#
# COMPACT_ATOMS: atom_id res chain seq x y z
N MET A 1 -25.63 6.43 -1.91
CA MET A 1 -24.83 7.50 -1.27
C MET A 1 -23.44 6.92 -1.08
N ILE A 2 -22.41 7.51 -1.71
CA ILE A 2 -21.08 6.89 -1.84
C ILE A 2 -20.28 7.19 -0.56
N ALA A 3 -20.03 6.16 0.25
CA ALA A 3 -19.02 6.20 1.29
C ALA A 3 -17.66 6.53 0.67
N ARG A 4 -16.91 7.45 1.27
CA ARG A 4 -15.60 7.88 0.77
C ARG A 4 -14.50 7.38 1.70
N VAL A 5 -13.52 6.67 1.14
CA VAL A 5 -12.30 6.29 1.82
C VAL A 5 -11.16 7.05 1.15
N ASP A 6 -10.62 8.05 1.83
CA ASP A 6 -9.39 8.70 1.39
C ASP A 6 -8.22 7.97 2.04
N LEU A 7 -7.41 7.29 1.21
CA LEU A 7 -6.17 6.68 1.64
C LEU A 7 -5.10 7.77 1.77
N CYS A 8 -4.72 8.10 3.01
CA CYS A 8 -3.52 8.89 3.28
C CYS A 8 -2.32 7.94 3.31
N VAL A 9 -1.55 7.93 2.22
CA VAL A 9 -0.32 7.15 2.11
C VAL A 9 0.84 7.94 2.72
N PHE A 10 1.07 7.77 4.02
CA PHE A 10 2.39 8.04 4.63
C PHE A 10 3.24 6.77 4.42
N HIS A 11 4.55 6.81 4.19
CA HIS A 11 5.36 5.57 4.16
C HIS A 11 6.69 5.81 4.87
N PRO A 12 6.82 5.27 6.09
CA PRO A 12 7.93 4.39 6.40
C PRO A 12 7.33 3.01 6.71
N ILE A 13 7.45 2.07 5.78
CA ILE A 13 6.99 0.70 6.00
C ILE A 13 7.91 0.09 7.05
N SER A 14 7.39 -0.29 8.20
CA SER A 14 7.99 -1.31 9.07
C SER A 14 6.93 -2.39 9.20
N ILE A 15 7.14 -3.52 8.51
CA ILE A 15 6.35 -4.73 8.73
C ILE A 15 7.36 -5.80 9.10
N GLY A 16 7.57 -5.93 10.40
CA GLY A 16 8.21 -7.09 10.99
C GLY A 16 7.20 -8.24 11.05
N GLY A 17 7.46 -9.29 10.28
CA GLY A 17 7.02 -10.64 10.60
C GLY A 17 5.71 -11.11 9.96
N VAL A 18 5.83 -12.29 9.35
CA VAL A 18 4.78 -13.26 8.99
C VAL A 18 4.07 -13.04 7.65
N MET A 19 4.67 -13.60 6.59
CA MET A 19 3.94 -14.34 5.55
C MET A 19 4.92 -15.32 4.89
N LYS A 20 4.76 -16.62 5.18
CA LYS A 20 5.47 -17.70 4.51
C LYS A 20 4.43 -18.63 3.89
N ALA A 21 4.00 -18.30 2.68
CA ALA A 21 3.39 -19.23 1.74
C ALA A 21 3.24 -18.55 0.36
N ALA A 22 4.01 -19.04 -0.61
CA ALA A 22 3.75 -18.97 -2.05
C ALA A 22 3.48 -17.59 -2.71
N VAL A 23 4.14 -16.52 -2.25
CA VAL A 23 4.25 -15.27 -3.04
C VAL A 23 5.71 -14.86 -3.06
N GLN A 24 6.25 -14.47 -4.22
CA GLN A 24 7.64 -13.97 -4.38
C GLN A 24 7.83 -12.58 -3.74
N HIS A 25 7.19 -12.33 -2.59
CA HIS A 25 7.35 -11.09 -1.86
C HIS A 25 8.50 -11.26 -0.86
N GLU A 26 9.60 -10.58 -1.13
CA GLU A 26 10.79 -10.57 -0.31
C GLU A 26 11.02 -9.15 0.22
N VAL A 27 11.56 -9.04 1.43
CA VAL A 27 12.01 -7.74 1.93
C VAL A 27 13.21 -7.33 1.08
N PRO A 28 13.18 -6.18 0.39
CA PRO A 28 14.25 -5.80 -0.52
C PRO A 28 15.60 -5.65 0.21
N PRO A 29 16.72 -5.96 -0.47
CA PRO A 29 18.05 -5.66 0.08
C PRO A 29 18.20 -4.14 0.24
N ASP A 30 18.82 -3.68 1.33
CA ASP A 30 18.92 -2.25 1.69
C ASP A 30 17.55 -1.55 1.78
N PHE A 31 16.65 -2.19 2.53
CA PHE A 31 15.27 -1.77 2.75
C PHE A 31 15.11 -0.28 3.10
N PHE A 32 15.94 0.25 3.99
CA PHE A 32 15.82 1.64 4.44
C PHE A 32 16.18 2.65 3.36
N ALA A 33 17.21 2.37 2.54
CA ALA A 33 17.55 3.26 1.43
C ALA A 33 16.41 3.30 0.40
N ARG A 34 15.83 2.14 0.10
CA ARG A 34 14.72 1.98 -0.87
C ARG A 34 13.40 2.52 -0.36
N SER A 35 13.21 2.56 0.97
CA SER A 35 12.01 3.12 1.61
C SER A 35 11.93 4.66 1.53
N LYS A 36 12.95 5.33 0.96
CA LYS A 36 12.92 6.77 0.67
C LYS A 36 12.03 7.06 -0.52
N THR A 37 10.72 7.12 -0.27
CA THR A 37 9.70 7.18 -1.32
C THR A 37 9.28 8.59 -1.75
N LEU A 38 10.06 9.62 -1.44
CA LEU A 38 9.69 11.01 -1.76
C LEU A 38 9.39 11.24 -3.25
N VAL A 39 10.28 10.81 -4.14
CA VAL A 39 10.13 10.96 -5.60
C VAL A 39 8.96 10.11 -6.13
N PRO A 40 8.81 8.81 -5.82
CA PRO A 40 7.68 8.03 -6.30
C PRO A 40 6.33 8.53 -5.73
N GLN A 41 6.29 9.05 -4.51
CA GLN A 41 5.07 9.67 -3.96
C GLN A 41 4.70 10.95 -4.75
N ARG A 42 5.66 11.78 -5.13
CA ARG A 42 5.40 12.94 -6.01
C ARG A 42 4.90 12.51 -7.38
N ALA A 43 5.49 11.47 -7.97
CA ALA A 43 5.02 10.91 -9.24
C ALA A 43 3.56 10.42 -9.13
N LEU A 44 3.23 9.71 -8.06
CA LEU A 44 1.86 9.26 -7.78
C LEU A 44 0.88 10.42 -7.59
N HIS A 45 1.29 11.51 -6.94
CA HIS A 45 0.49 12.73 -6.85
C HIS A 45 0.26 13.39 -8.21
N PHE A 46 1.29 13.46 -9.06
CA PHE A 46 1.14 13.96 -10.42
C PHE A 46 0.19 13.07 -11.25
N ILE A 47 0.34 11.74 -11.16
CA ILE A 47 -0.53 10.79 -11.85
C ILE A 47 -1.97 10.95 -11.38
N LYS A 48 -2.21 10.96 -10.06
CA LYS A 48 -3.54 11.15 -9.45
C LYS A 48 -4.22 12.43 -9.91
N LYS A 49 -3.45 13.50 -10.14
CA LYS A 49 -3.99 14.79 -10.56
C LYS A 49 -4.36 14.81 -12.05
N ASN A 50 -3.57 14.18 -12.92
CA ASN A 50 -3.63 14.40 -14.37
C ASN A 50 -4.20 13.22 -15.18
N TYR A 51 -4.42 12.06 -14.55
CA TYR A 51 -4.87 10.84 -15.22
C TYR A 51 -6.13 10.27 -14.56
N PRO A 52 -6.86 9.37 -15.26
CA PRO A 52 -7.99 8.64 -14.66
C PRO A 52 -7.59 7.90 -13.38
N THR A 53 -8.58 7.67 -12.50
CA THR A 53 -8.35 7.02 -11.20
C THR A 53 -7.82 5.60 -11.38
N GLU A 54 -8.27 4.89 -12.40
CA GLU A 54 -7.83 3.54 -12.74
C GLU A 54 -6.33 3.52 -13.08
N THR A 55 -5.86 4.52 -13.83
CA THR A 55 -4.43 4.70 -14.15
C THR A 55 -3.61 4.94 -12.89
N TYR A 56 -4.11 5.79 -11.98
CA TYR A 56 -3.46 6.04 -10.69
C TYR A 56 -3.39 4.77 -9.82
N VAL A 57 -4.50 4.04 -9.68
CA VAL A 57 -4.57 2.82 -8.87
C VAL A 57 -3.65 1.74 -9.45
N THR A 58 -3.62 1.58 -10.78
CA THR A 58 -2.73 0.64 -11.45
C THR A 58 -1.26 0.98 -11.22
N ALA A 59 -0.88 2.26 -11.36
CA ALA A 59 0.49 2.71 -11.11
C ALA A 59 0.89 2.54 -9.62
N LEU A 60 -0.01 2.85 -8.69
CA LEU A 60 0.21 2.64 -7.26
C LEU A 60 0.43 1.16 -6.95
N HIS A 61 -0.44 0.29 -7.45
CA HIS A 61 -0.35 -1.16 -7.27
C HIS A 61 0.96 -1.71 -7.84
N TYR A 62 1.32 -1.31 -9.06
CA TYR A 62 2.55 -1.75 -9.71
C TYR A 62 3.81 -1.32 -8.97
N LEU A 63 3.89 -0.06 -8.52
CA LEU A 63 5.05 0.42 -7.75
C LEU A 63 5.18 -0.27 -6.39
N LEU A 64 4.05 -0.58 -5.73
CA LEU A 64 4.04 -1.32 -4.48
C LEU A 64 4.50 -2.77 -4.68
N ASP A 65 3.99 -3.44 -5.72
CA ASP A 65 4.42 -4.80 -6.08
C ASP A 65 5.92 -4.83 -6.43
N CYS A 66 6.40 -3.89 -7.25
CA CYS A 66 7.83 -3.77 -7.57
C CYS A 66 8.71 -3.60 -6.32
N PHE A 67 8.21 -2.94 -5.27
CA PHE A 67 8.98 -2.76 -4.04
C PHE A 67 9.18 -4.09 -3.31
N PHE A 68 8.16 -4.94 -3.26
CA PHE A 68 8.17 -6.21 -2.55
C PHE A 68 8.58 -7.41 -3.40
N THR A 69 8.66 -7.28 -4.72
CA THR A 69 8.96 -8.40 -5.62
C THR A 69 10.33 -8.24 -6.28
N PRO A 70 11.18 -9.28 -6.31
CA PRO A 70 12.41 -9.26 -7.08
C PRO A 70 12.18 -8.84 -8.55
N PRO A 71 13.05 -7.99 -9.13
CA PRO A 71 14.39 -7.64 -8.66
C PRO A 71 14.45 -6.46 -7.68
N HIS A 72 13.32 -5.93 -7.20
CA HIS A 72 13.25 -4.73 -6.38
C HIS A 72 13.94 -3.51 -7.02
N PRO A 73 13.40 -2.88 -8.07
CA PRO A 73 13.96 -1.63 -8.58
C PRO A 73 14.04 -0.57 -7.48
N ASN A 74 15.14 0.19 -7.43
CA ASN A 74 15.32 1.27 -6.46
C ASN A 74 14.63 2.56 -6.93
N VAL A 75 13.31 2.59 -6.83
CA VAL A 75 12.49 3.72 -7.27
C VAL A 75 12.69 5.01 -6.45
N SER A 76 13.55 5.01 -5.41
CA SER A 76 14.01 6.27 -4.79
C SER A 76 14.91 7.07 -5.75
N ARG A 77 15.47 6.42 -6.77
CA ARG A 77 16.31 7.02 -7.80
C ARG A 77 15.45 7.42 -9.01
N PRO A 78 15.45 8.69 -9.45
CA PRO A 78 14.58 9.17 -10.52
C PRO A 78 14.66 8.36 -11.83
N GLU A 79 15.86 7.94 -12.23
CA GLU A 79 16.10 7.17 -13.44
C GLU A 79 15.52 5.75 -13.36
N GLU A 80 15.60 5.11 -12.19
CA GLU A 80 15.01 3.79 -11.96
C GLU A 80 13.48 3.88 -11.86
N LEU A 81 12.95 4.94 -11.25
CA LEU A 81 11.51 5.21 -11.27
C LEU A 81 10.98 5.41 -12.69
N ALA A 82 11.64 6.22 -13.51
CA ALA A 82 11.24 6.45 -14.91
C ALA A 82 11.23 5.13 -15.71
N THR A 83 12.27 4.32 -15.54
CA THR A 83 12.37 2.99 -16.16
C THR A 83 11.25 2.05 -15.67
N THR A 84 10.94 2.09 -14.38
CA THR A 84 9.87 1.28 -13.78
C THR A 84 8.51 1.70 -14.34
N LEU A 85 8.20 2.99 -14.36
CA LEU A 85 6.96 3.52 -14.93
C LEU A 85 6.79 3.18 -16.41
N ALA A 86 7.87 3.24 -17.20
CA ALA A 86 7.85 2.86 -18.62
C ALA A 86 7.55 1.38 -18.86
N ARG A 87 7.79 0.52 -17.85
CA ARG A 87 7.52 -0.93 -17.91
C ARG A 87 6.17 -1.30 -17.30
N CYS A 88 5.49 -0.38 -16.64
CA CYS A 88 4.20 -0.64 -15.99
C CYS A 88 3.19 -1.15 -17.04
N PRO A 89 2.68 -2.38 -16.93
CA PRO A 89 1.67 -2.89 -17.84
C PRO A 89 0.34 -2.16 -17.66
N ARG A 90 -0.37 -1.88 -18.75
CA ARG A 90 -1.69 -1.22 -18.68
C ARG A 90 -2.71 -2.00 -17.84
N ASP A 91 -2.69 -3.33 -17.96
CA ASP A 91 -3.65 -4.23 -17.32
C ASP A 91 -3.07 -4.93 -16.07
N PHE A 92 -2.12 -4.26 -15.38
CA PHE A 92 -1.42 -4.83 -14.24
C PHE A 92 -2.38 -5.19 -13.09
N THR A 93 -2.36 -6.46 -12.69
CA THR A 93 -3.20 -7.01 -11.61
C THR A 93 -2.41 -7.86 -10.60
N GLY A 94 -1.07 -7.85 -10.68
CA GLY A 94 -0.18 -8.65 -9.81
C GLY A 94 1.00 -9.26 -10.57
N SER A 95 2.10 -9.52 -9.86
CA SER A 95 3.33 -10.13 -10.40
C SER A 95 3.23 -11.63 -10.70
N ASP A 96 2.15 -12.28 -10.27
CA ASP A 96 1.84 -13.69 -10.54
C ASP A 96 1.48 -13.96 -12.02
N LYS A 97 1.31 -12.90 -12.81
CA LYS A 97 0.90 -12.96 -14.22
C LYS A 97 2.00 -12.47 -15.16
N GLN A 98 1.97 -13.02 -16.38
CA GLN A 98 2.77 -12.53 -17.48
C GLN A 98 2.01 -11.44 -18.24
N TYR A 99 2.72 -10.39 -18.62
CA TYR A 99 2.17 -9.28 -19.40
C TYR A 99 2.86 -9.22 -20.76
N PRO A 100 2.12 -9.04 -21.86
CA PRO A 100 2.71 -8.92 -23.18
C PRO A 100 3.61 -7.68 -23.25
N ALA A 101 4.77 -7.82 -23.88
CA ALA A 101 5.62 -6.68 -24.20
C ALA A 101 4.86 -5.72 -25.12
N GLY A 102 5.07 -4.41 -24.94
CA GLY A 102 4.51 -3.39 -25.82
C GLY A 102 3.11 -2.87 -25.47
N ASN A 103 2.54 -3.24 -24.32
CA ASN A 103 1.30 -2.61 -23.80
C ASN A 103 1.55 -1.82 -22.49
N PRO A 104 2.39 -0.76 -22.51
CA PRO A 104 2.66 0.02 -21.32
C PRO A 104 1.45 0.89 -20.94
N LEU A 105 1.31 1.13 -19.64
CA LEU A 105 0.34 2.04 -19.06
C LEU A 105 0.61 3.48 -19.53
N PHE A 106 1.89 3.86 -19.59
CA PHE A 106 2.37 5.18 -19.99
C PHE A 106 3.24 5.11 -21.24
N SER A 107 3.01 6.04 -22.17
CA SER A 107 3.93 6.33 -23.27
C SER A 107 5.23 6.97 -22.78
N ALA A 108 6.26 6.99 -23.62
CA ALA A 108 7.53 7.63 -23.29
C ALA A 108 7.40 9.13 -22.99
N GLU A 109 6.46 9.83 -23.64
CA GLU A 109 6.18 11.24 -23.37
C GLU A 109 5.47 11.43 -22.03
N GLU A 110 4.51 10.58 -21.70
CA GLU A 110 3.83 10.61 -20.40
C GLU A 110 4.81 10.32 -19.25
N VAL A 111 5.74 9.37 -19.42
CA VAL A 111 6.79 9.13 -18.42
C VAL A 111 7.65 10.38 -18.23
N ARG A 112 8.07 11.07 -19.31
CA ARG A 112 8.81 12.34 -19.20
C ARG A 112 7.99 13.40 -18.47
N ALA A 113 6.71 13.53 -18.78
CA ALA A 113 5.82 14.48 -18.14
C ALA A 113 5.64 14.18 -16.64
N ILE A 114 5.45 12.92 -16.26
CA ILE A 114 5.35 12.48 -14.86
C ILE A 114 6.62 12.82 -14.11
N MET A 115 7.79 12.51 -14.68
CA MET A 115 9.09 12.79 -14.05
C MET A 115 9.38 14.29 -13.94
N ALA A 116 9.03 15.09 -14.94
CA ALA A 116 9.10 16.56 -14.83
C ALA A 116 8.13 17.08 -13.76
N GLY A 117 6.94 16.47 -13.69
CA GLY A 117 5.91 16.75 -12.71
C GLY A 117 6.38 16.62 -11.26
N THR A 118 7.27 15.66 -10.96
CA THR A 118 7.80 15.46 -9.60
C THR A 118 8.60 16.66 -9.09
N GLU A 119 9.13 17.49 -9.99
CA GLU A 119 9.94 18.65 -9.61
C GLU A 119 9.15 19.96 -9.51
N THR A 120 7.90 19.97 -9.98
CA THR A 120 7.05 21.16 -9.92
C THR A 120 6.73 21.57 -8.47
N PRO A 121 6.71 22.87 -8.16
CA PRO A 121 6.30 23.36 -6.83
C PRO A 121 4.91 22.88 -6.43
N GLU A 122 3.99 22.83 -7.41
CA GLU A 122 2.62 22.39 -7.18
C GLU A 122 2.54 20.96 -6.63
N ILE A 123 3.24 20.01 -7.23
CA ILE A 123 3.20 18.61 -6.77
C ILE A 123 3.94 18.43 -5.45
N LYS A 124 5.02 19.20 -5.23
CA LYS A 124 5.72 19.23 -3.93
C LYS A 124 4.79 19.68 -2.81
N GLU A 125 4.04 20.76 -3.03
CA GLU A 125 3.07 21.24 -2.06
C GLU A 125 1.85 20.31 -1.93
N ALA A 126 1.40 19.66 -3.01
CA ALA A 126 0.31 18.68 -2.95
C ALA A 126 0.65 17.48 -2.05
N LEU A 127 1.86 16.92 -2.17
CA LEU A 127 2.33 15.84 -1.29
C LEU A 127 2.44 16.30 0.17
N LYS A 128 3.00 17.50 0.39
CA LYS A 128 3.12 18.10 1.72
C LYS A 128 1.75 18.35 2.36
N ALA A 129 0.79 18.89 1.60
CA ALA A 129 -0.57 19.13 2.07
C ALA A 129 -1.29 17.84 2.45
N ALA A 130 -1.18 16.79 1.62
CA ALA A 130 -1.75 15.48 1.92
C ALA A 130 -1.13 14.85 3.18
N THR A 131 0.19 15.02 3.36
CA THR A 131 0.90 14.57 4.56
C THR A 131 0.45 15.34 5.81
N ASN A 132 0.33 16.67 5.72
CA ASN A 132 -0.14 17.52 6.82
C ASN A 132 -1.59 17.23 7.19
N LEU A 133 -2.44 16.87 6.22
CA LEU A 133 -3.80 16.42 6.49
C LEU A 133 -3.79 15.12 7.31
N ALA A 134 -2.96 14.14 6.94
CA ALA A 134 -2.83 12.92 7.74
C ALA A 134 -2.38 13.22 9.18
N ILE A 135 -1.39 14.10 9.35
CA ILE A 135 -0.87 14.51 10.66
C ILE A 135 -1.95 15.25 11.47
N SER A 136 -2.72 16.14 10.86
CA SER A 136 -3.81 16.86 11.55
C SER A 136 -4.92 15.91 12.01
N LYS A 137 -5.08 14.78 11.32
CA LYS A 137 -5.93 13.66 11.73
C LYS A 137 -5.25 12.67 12.69
N LYS A 138 -4.12 13.06 13.30
CA LYS A 138 -3.35 12.29 14.28
C LYS A 138 -2.74 11.00 13.73
N ALA A 139 -2.49 10.93 12.41
CA ALA A 139 -1.78 9.80 11.84
C ALA A 139 -0.37 9.68 12.42
N PHE A 140 -0.02 8.48 12.88
CA PHE A 140 1.31 8.15 13.42
C PHE A 140 2.04 7.07 12.60
N GLY A 141 1.40 6.58 11.54
CA GLY A 141 1.92 5.53 10.68
C GLY A 141 1.05 5.35 9.44
N ALA A 142 1.31 4.28 8.68
CA ALA A 142 0.51 3.91 7.53
C ALA A 142 0.27 2.40 7.37
N PRO A 143 -0.79 1.99 6.66
CA PRO A 143 -1.79 2.85 6.02
C PRO A 143 -2.66 3.59 7.06
N TRP A 144 -3.06 4.83 6.73
CA TRP A 144 -4.01 5.63 7.49
C TRP A 144 -5.23 5.92 6.63
N LEU A 145 -6.38 5.41 7.06
CA LEU A 145 -7.64 5.49 6.33
C LEU A 145 -8.52 6.53 6.99
N VAL A 146 -8.92 7.55 6.23
CA VAL A 146 -9.95 8.50 6.64
C VAL A 146 -11.25 8.05 5.96
N VAL A 147 -12.23 7.63 6.75
CA VAL A 147 -13.47 7.04 6.26
C VAL A 147 -14.62 7.95 6.63
N VAL A 148 -15.46 8.29 5.64
CA VAL A 148 -16.66 9.10 5.83
C VAL A 148 -17.90 8.29 5.50
N ASP A 149 -18.84 8.20 6.45
CA ASP A 149 -20.10 7.50 6.28
C ASP A 149 -21.13 8.30 5.46
N ALA A 150 -22.30 7.71 5.20
CA ALA A 150 -23.38 8.37 4.47
C ALA A 150 -23.96 9.61 5.17
N ASN A 151 -23.75 9.76 6.48
CA ASN A 151 -24.20 10.90 7.28
C ASN A 151 -23.14 12.01 7.37
N GLY A 152 -21.98 11.83 6.73
CA GLY A 152 -20.86 12.76 6.82
C GLY A 152 -20.03 12.61 8.10
N LYS A 153 -20.27 11.57 8.91
CA LYS A 153 -19.42 11.27 10.06
C LYS A 153 -18.08 10.73 9.56
N GLU A 154 -16.99 11.25 10.12
CA GLU A 154 -15.63 10.84 9.79
C GLU A 154 -15.02 9.99 10.92
N GLU A 155 -14.33 8.91 10.56
CA GLU A 155 -13.54 8.11 11.49
C GLU A 155 -12.22 7.66 10.83
N CYS A 156 -11.16 7.56 11.64
CA CYS A 156 -9.82 7.22 11.16
C CYS A 156 -9.40 5.82 11.61
N PHE A 157 -8.81 5.03 10.71
CA PHE A 157 -8.33 3.68 10.98
C PHE A 157 -6.86 3.53 10.59
N PHE A 158 -6.07 2.94 11.48
CA PHE A 158 -4.66 2.64 11.24
C PHE A 158 -4.44 1.14 11.03
N GLY A 159 -3.71 0.78 9.97
CA GLY A 159 -3.33 -0.58 9.65
C GLY A 159 -4.23 -1.22 8.59
N SER A 160 -3.69 -2.24 7.91
CA SER A 160 -4.40 -3.03 6.88
C SER A 160 -5.33 -4.09 7.47
N ASP A 161 -5.25 -4.36 8.78
CA ASP A 161 -6.05 -5.35 9.51
C ASP A 161 -7.39 -4.79 10.01
N ARG A 162 -7.72 -3.53 9.69
CA ARG A 162 -8.90 -2.83 10.25
C ARG A 162 -10.13 -2.78 9.36
N PHE A 163 -10.13 -3.47 8.22
CA PHE A 163 -11.27 -3.41 7.30
C PHE A 163 -12.60 -3.87 7.91
N ALA A 164 -12.61 -4.85 8.82
CA ALA A 164 -13.84 -5.24 9.53
C ALA A 164 -14.47 -4.07 10.32
N PHE A 165 -13.65 -3.25 10.98
CA PHE A 165 -14.12 -2.04 11.68
C PHE A 165 -14.60 -0.97 10.70
N VAL A 166 -13.94 -0.82 9.55
CA VAL A 166 -14.37 0.08 8.47
C VAL A 166 -15.75 -0.33 7.96
N TYR A 167 -15.98 -1.62 7.71
CA TYR A 167 -17.28 -2.13 7.24
C TYR A 167 -18.38 -1.89 8.26
N LYS A 168 -18.09 -2.16 9.54
CA LYS A 168 -19.00 -1.86 10.66
C LYS A 168 -19.35 -0.38 10.74
N PHE A 169 -18.35 0.51 10.63
CA PHE A 169 -18.56 1.96 10.65
C PHE A 169 -19.43 2.44 9.49
N LEU A 170 -19.21 1.89 8.29
CA LEU A 170 -19.98 2.21 7.09
C LEU A 170 -21.37 1.55 7.04
N GLY A 171 -21.70 0.67 7.99
CA GLY A 171 -22.94 -0.10 7.98
C GLY A 171 -23.04 -1.10 6.82
N LEU A 172 -21.90 -1.57 6.30
CA LEU A 172 -21.85 -2.55 5.22
C LEU A 172 -22.10 -3.97 5.78
N PRO A 173 -22.79 -4.85 5.02
CA PRO A 173 -22.94 -6.24 5.40
C PRO A 173 -21.58 -6.95 5.30
N TYR A 174 -21.16 -7.62 6.38
CA TYR A 174 -19.97 -8.49 6.41
C TYR A 174 -20.17 -9.62 7.43
N HIS A 175 -19.39 -10.69 7.29
CA HIS A 175 -19.27 -11.72 8.31
C HIS A 175 -18.07 -11.38 9.20
N ASP A 176 -18.30 -11.20 10.50
CA ASP A 176 -17.24 -10.93 11.47
C ASP A 176 -16.47 -12.22 11.78
N VAL A 177 -15.48 -12.14 12.67
CA VAL A 177 -14.68 -13.31 13.08
C VAL A 177 -15.53 -14.28 13.91
N GLU A 178 -15.67 -15.51 13.42
CA GLU A 178 -16.28 -16.63 14.17
C GLU A 178 -15.18 -17.50 14.81
N LEU A 179 -15.25 -17.68 16.12
CA LEU A 179 -14.41 -18.64 16.83
C LEU A 179 -15.02 -20.03 16.69
N LEU A 180 -14.43 -20.85 15.83
CA LEU A 180 -14.84 -22.25 15.69
C LEU A 180 -14.50 -23.05 16.97
N PRO A 181 -15.34 -24.04 17.34
CA PRO A 181 -15.00 -24.97 18.40
C PRO A 181 -13.64 -25.61 18.14
N LEU A 182 -12.86 -25.84 19.20
CA LEU A 182 -11.65 -26.64 19.10
C LEU A 182 -12.05 -28.00 18.50
N ALA A 183 -11.53 -28.33 17.31
CA ALA A 183 -11.56 -29.70 16.83
C ALA A 183 -11.00 -30.57 17.96
N ALA A 184 -11.79 -31.56 18.42
CA ALA A 184 -11.51 -32.34 19.62
C ALA A 184 -10.01 -32.63 19.69
N ARG A 185 -9.32 -32.00 20.65
CA ARG A 185 -7.87 -32.14 20.80
C ARG A 185 -7.57 -33.63 20.82
N ALA A 186 -6.82 -34.12 19.82
CA ALA A 186 -5.95 -35.26 20.07
C ALA A 186 -5.17 -34.88 21.32
N SER A 187 -5.42 -35.60 22.39
CA SER A 187 -5.04 -35.29 23.76
C SER A 187 -3.62 -34.71 23.81
N PHE A 188 -3.51 -33.41 24.06
CA PHE A 188 -2.24 -32.78 24.38
C PHE A 188 -1.75 -33.40 25.67
N LYS A 189 -0.89 -34.42 25.58
CA LYS A 189 -0.19 -34.96 26.73
C LYS A 189 0.67 -33.83 27.28
N ARG A 190 0.22 -33.22 28.38
CA ARG A 190 1.09 -32.41 29.22
C ARG A 190 2.24 -33.33 29.66
N GLY A 191 3.38 -33.22 28.99
CA GLY A 191 4.65 -33.70 29.52
C GLY A 191 4.86 -32.98 30.85
N GLY A 192 4.79 -33.74 31.94
CA GLY A 192 4.98 -33.20 33.26
C GLY A 192 6.45 -32.85 33.47
N GLU A 193 6.78 -31.57 33.34
CA GLU A 193 7.92 -31.00 34.06
C GLU A 193 7.41 -29.88 34.94
N ARG A 194 7.21 -30.27 36.21
CA ARG A 194 6.98 -29.39 37.34
C ARG A 194 8.24 -28.56 37.50
N TRP A 195 8.19 -27.27 37.17
CA TRP A 195 9.23 -26.33 37.56
C TRP A 195 9.30 -26.32 39.08
N GLY A 196 10.35 -26.92 39.62
CA GLY A 196 10.64 -26.96 41.04
C GLY A 196 11.11 -25.59 41.50
N ASN A 197 10.58 -25.13 42.62
CA ASN A 197 11.14 -24.02 43.38
C ASN A 197 12.52 -24.41 43.90
N GLY A 198 13.52 -23.60 43.56
CA GLY A 198 14.85 -23.56 44.17
C GLY A 198 15.29 -22.11 44.24
#